data_AF-A0A434SRB6-F1
#
_entry.id   AF-A0A434SRB6-F1
#
_cell.length_a   1.000
_cell.length_b   1.000
_cell.length_c   1.000
_cell.angle_alpha   90.00
_cell.angle_beta   90.00
_cell.angle_gamma   90.00
#
_symmetry.space_group_name_H-M   'P 1'
#
loop_
_entity.id
_entity.type
_entity.pdbx_description
1 polymer ?
#
loop_
_entity_poly.entity_id
_entity_poly.type
_entity_poly.pdbx_seq_one_letter_code
_entity_poly.pdbx_strand_id
1 'polypeptide(L)'
;VLLAEGEAETGHPTADALRAAIAANHLPKAAFENMLEARIFDLYNDPMPSRTDLEGYCGETAAAIIQLAAMVLDPNAAPRFAELAGRAGCAQAITGLLLLLPLHRRRGQCFIPSDILAAAGTSPEEFVKGDGDAAAERAVGAMIALAREHLGAFEKGASALPASLRPAFLPLALTHAYLDRMEKPGRSPLGGTSTLSTLRRHWLLLRHAMHGWTPL
;
A
#
# COMPACT_ATOMS: atom_id res chain seq x y z
N VAL A 1 5.61 -5.54 23.68
CA VAL A 1 5.24 -6.71 22.85
C VAL A 1 6.46 -7.26 22.11
N LEU A 2 7.13 -6.48 21.25
CA LEU A 2 8.29 -6.95 20.48
C LEU A 2 9.57 -7.13 21.31
N LEU A 3 9.76 -6.23 22.29
CA LEU A 3 10.89 -6.18 23.23
C LEU A 3 10.73 -7.06 24.49
N ALA A 4 9.58 -7.71 24.69
CA ALA A 4 9.37 -8.56 25.85
C ALA A 4 10.09 -9.89 25.64
N GLU A 5 11.25 -10.05 26.28
CA GLU A 5 12.00 -11.30 26.33
C GLU A 5 11.43 -12.21 27.43
N GLY A 6 10.47 -13.05 27.04
CA GLY A 6 9.86 -14.04 27.92
C GLY A 6 8.68 -14.70 27.23
N GLU A 7 8.37 -15.95 27.58
CA GLU A 7 7.19 -16.68 27.07
C GLU A 7 5.88 -16.22 27.70
N ALA A 8 5.93 -15.51 28.84
CA ALA A 8 4.75 -15.06 29.56
C ALA A 8 3.77 -14.27 28.67
N GLU A 9 2.49 -14.61 28.76
CA GLU A 9 1.41 -13.88 28.09
C GLU A 9 1.35 -12.43 28.57
N THR A 10 1.14 -11.52 27.63
CA THR A 10 0.95 -10.09 27.92
C THR A 10 -0.44 -9.81 28.50
N GLY A 11 -1.38 -10.76 28.36
CA GLY A 11 -2.79 -10.62 28.73
C GLY A 11 -3.61 -9.89 27.67
N HIS A 12 -3.00 -9.48 26.56
CA HIS A 12 -3.67 -8.83 25.44
C HIS A 12 -3.77 -9.82 24.26
N PRO A 13 -4.98 -10.29 23.90
CA PRO A 13 -5.15 -11.45 22.99
C PRO A 13 -4.48 -11.25 21.62
N THR A 14 -4.58 -10.05 21.04
CA THR A 14 -3.92 -9.75 19.76
C THR A 14 -2.39 -9.75 19.86
N ALA A 15 -1.83 -9.26 20.97
CA ALA A 15 -0.39 -9.19 21.15
C ALA A 15 0.20 -10.58 21.37
N ASP A 16 -0.51 -11.43 22.12
CA ASP A 16 -0.11 -12.80 22.36
C ASP A 16 -0.23 -13.65 21.10
N ALA A 17 -1.31 -13.50 20.32
CA ALA A 17 -1.44 -14.13 19.01
C ALA A 17 -0.34 -13.69 18.03
N LEU A 18 0.02 -12.39 18.01
CA LEU A 18 1.11 -11.88 17.18
C LEU A 18 2.46 -12.46 17.61
N ARG A 19 2.75 -12.51 18.92
CA ARG A 19 3.97 -13.13 19.45
C ARG A 19 4.08 -14.59 19.04
N ALA A 20 2.98 -15.34 19.17
CA ALA A 20 2.92 -16.74 18.73
C ALA A 20 3.17 -16.87 17.23
N ALA A 21 2.57 -16.02 16.40
CA ALA A 21 2.78 -16.02 14.95
C ALA A 21 4.22 -15.68 14.55
N ILE A 22 4.84 -14.68 15.22
CA ILE A 22 6.24 -14.31 15.01
C ILE A 22 7.17 -15.48 15.34
N ALA A 23 6.96 -16.13 16.49
CA ALA A 23 7.77 -17.25 16.93
C ALA A 23 7.62 -18.46 15.99
N ALA A 24 6.38 -18.85 15.66
CA ALA A 24 6.10 -20.03 14.84
C ALA A 24 6.66 -19.91 13.40
N ASN A 25 6.69 -18.69 12.85
CA ASN A 25 7.09 -18.44 11.46
C ASN A 25 8.46 -17.73 11.35
N HIS A 26 9.19 -17.55 12.45
CA HIS A 26 10.49 -16.87 12.50
C HIS A 26 10.47 -15.49 11.81
N LEU A 27 9.40 -14.72 12.05
CA LEU A 27 9.22 -13.43 11.38
C LEU A 27 10.18 -12.37 11.94
N PRO A 28 10.74 -11.48 11.09
CA PRO A 28 11.67 -10.46 11.53
C PRO A 28 10.94 -9.41 12.37
N LYS A 29 11.25 -9.35 13.67
CA LYS A 29 10.69 -8.34 14.60
C LYS A 29 10.92 -6.91 14.11
N ALA A 30 12.10 -6.66 13.52
CA ALA A 30 12.46 -5.35 12.96
C ALA A 30 11.45 -4.86 11.92
N ALA A 31 10.84 -5.73 11.11
CA ALA A 31 9.81 -5.31 10.14
C ALA A 31 8.55 -4.75 10.82
N PHE A 32 8.22 -5.22 12.02
CA PHE A 32 7.11 -4.67 12.80
C PHE A 32 7.50 -3.35 13.49
N GLU A 33 8.74 -3.23 13.96
CA GLU A 33 9.26 -1.99 14.55
C GLU A 33 9.33 -0.88 13.50
N ASN A 34 9.92 -1.14 12.34
CA ASN A 34 9.96 -0.19 11.24
C ASN A 34 8.55 0.24 10.79
N MET A 35 7.59 -0.69 10.77
CA MET A 35 6.20 -0.36 10.45
C MET A 35 5.58 0.59 11.47
N LEU A 36 5.87 0.40 12.76
CA LEU A 36 5.42 1.31 13.81
C LEU A 36 6.10 2.68 13.67
N GLU A 37 7.41 2.71 13.40
CA GLU A 37 8.16 3.95 13.14
C GLU A 37 7.60 4.72 11.94
N ALA A 38 7.32 4.03 10.83
CA ALA A 38 6.70 4.63 9.65
C ALA A 38 5.32 5.23 9.94
N ARG A 39 4.58 4.73 10.94
CA ARG A 39 3.28 5.26 11.36
C ARG A 39 3.37 6.46 12.29
N ILE A 40 4.54 6.76 12.85
CA ILE A 40 4.76 7.97 13.65
C ILE A 40 4.54 9.22 12.79
N PHE A 41 5.00 9.16 11.53
CA PHE A 41 4.75 10.18 10.50
C PHE A 41 3.26 10.53 10.38
N ASP A 42 2.40 9.51 10.32
CA ASP A 42 0.95 9.67 10.21
C ASP A 42 0.35 10.38 11.44
N LEU A 43 0.91 10.14 12.63
CA LEU A 43 0.43 10.67 13.91
C LEU A 43 0.71 12.18 14.04
N TYR A 44 1.91 12.61 13.64
CA TYR A 44 2.32 14.01 13.71
C TYR A 44 1.91 14.83 12.47
N ASN A 45 1.36 14.18 11.44
CA ASN A 45 1.05 14.78 10.14
C ASN A 45 2.30 15.44 9.54
N ASP A 46 3.44 14.77 9.64
CA ASP A 46 4.68 15.25 9.04
C ASP A 46 4.49 15.39 7.51
N PRO A 47 5.13 16.37 6.87
CA PRO A 47 5.04 16.53 5.42
C PRO A 47 5.78 15.40 4.71
N MET A 48 5.18 14.82 3.67
CA MET A 48 5.83 13.80 2.85
C MET A 48 6.86 14.50 1.94
N PRO A 49 8.18 14.34 2.14
CA PRO A 49 9.14 15.22 1.49
C PRO A 49 9.30 14.90 0.00
N SER A 50 9.51 13.62 -0.34
CA SER A 50 9.80 13.19 -1.71
C SER A 50 9.08 11.92 -2.13
N ARG A 51 9.10 11.63 -3.44
CA ARG A 51 8.69 10.34 -3.99
C ARG A 51 9.43 9.17 -3.30
N THR A 52 10.72 9.31 -3.02
CA THR A 52 11.53 8.26 -2.39
C THR A 52 11.06 7.97 -0.97
N ASP A 53 10.71 9.02 -0.21
CA ASP A 53 10.19 8.85 1.16
C ASP A 53 8.84 8.14 1.15
N LEU A 54 7.97 8.47 0.18
CA LEU A 54 6.70 7.77 -0.01
C LEU A 54 6.92 6.29 -0.35
N GLU A 55 7.88 5.97 -1.23
CA GLU A 55 8.21 4.58 -1.56
C GLU A 55 8.77 3.83 -0.34
N GLY A 56 9.61 4.48 0.48
CA GLY A 56 10.07 3.94 1.77
C GLY A 56 8.92 3.67 2.74
N TYR A 57 8.00 4.63 2.90
CA TYR A 57 6.79 4.46 3.69
C TYR A 57 5.93 3.28 3.20
N CYS A 58 5.76 3.14 1.89
CA CYS A 58 5.05 2.00 1.30
C CYS A 58 5.76 0.67 1.58
N GLY A 59 7.10 0.69 1.55
CA GLY A 59 7.98 -0.42 1.91
C GLY A 59 7.73 -0.92 3.33
N GLU A 60 7.85 -0.03 4.31
CA GLU A 60 7.72 -0.39 5.74
C GLU A 60 6.26 -0.65 6.17
N THR A 61 5.27 -0.30 5.35
CA THR A 61 3.86 -0.51 5.68
C THR A 61 3.21 -1.63 4.86
N ALA A 62 2.78 -1.35 3.63
CA ALA A 62 2.02 -2.31 2.83
C ALA A 62 2.89 -3.45 2.29
N ALA A 63 4.11 -3.14 1.81
CA ALA A 63 5.00 -4.17 1.28
C ALA A 63 5.47 -5.11 2.38
N ALA A 64 5.80 -4.59 3.57
CA ALA A 64 6.17 -5.38 4.74
C ALA A 64 5.09 -6.42 5.08
N ILE A 65 3.80 -6.06 5.06
CA ILE A 65 2.71 -7.02 5.31
C ILE A 65 2.63 -8.10 4.25
N ILE A 66 2.78 -7.74 2.96
CA ILE A 66 2.81 -8.73 1.86
C ILE A 66 4.00 -9.69 2.04
N GLN A 67 5.17 -9.16 2.38
CA GLN A 67 6.38 -9.96 2.58
C GLN A 67 6.25 -10.88 3.80
N LEU A 68 5.72 -10.40 4.92
CA LEU A 68 5.47 -11.21 6.11
C LEU A 68 4.47 -12.33 5.82
N ALA A 69 3.39 -12.04 5.08
CA ALA A 69 2.44 -13.06 4.65
C ALA A 69 3.09 -14.10 3.72
N ALA A 70 3.94 -13.67 2.79
CA ALA A 70 4.71 -14.57 1.93
C ALA A 70 5.63 -15.50 2.74
N MET A 71 6.31 -14.98 3.76
CA MET A 71 7.17 -15.77 4.66
C MET A 71 6.40 -16.82 5.45
N VAL A 72 5.18 -16.49 5.90
CA VAL A 72 4.29 -17.46 6.57
C VAL A 72 3.87 -18.59 5.62
N LEU A 73 3.58 -18.25 4.35
CA LEU A 73 3.09 -19.23 3.37
C LEU A 73 4.20 -20.14 2.81
N ASP A 74 5.36 -19.58 2.51
CA ASP A 74 6.49 -20.30 1.94
C ASP A 74 7.82 -19.58 2.27
N PRO A 75 8.44 -19.89 3.43
CA PRO A 75 9.65 -19.20 3.89
C PRO A 75 10.87 -19.44 2.98
N ASN A 76 10.85 -20.50 2.17
CA ASN A 76 11.95 -20.82 1.26
C ASN A 76 11.84 -20.01 -0.04
N ALA A 77 10.63 -19.85 -0.58
CA ALA A 77 10.42 -19.08 -1.80
C ALA A 77 10.38 -17.56 -1.55
N ALA A 78 9.81 -17.13 -0.43
CA ALA A 78 9.52 -15.71 -0.16
C ALA A 78 10.70 -14.74 -0.35
N PRO A 79 11.96 -15.03 0.08
CA PRO A 79 13.07 -14.11 -0.09
C PRO A 79 13.35 -13.74 -1.56
N ARG A 80 13.10 -14.67 -2.49
CA ARG A 80 13.32 -14.46 -3.93
C ARG A 80 12.33 -13.49 -4.57
N PHE A 81 11.20 -13.20 -3.88
CA PHE A 81 10.13 -12.34 -4.38
C PHE A 81 9.96 -11.06 -3.55
N ALA A 82 10.96 -10.69 -2.73
CA ALA A 82 10.91 -9.49 -1.89
C ALA A 82 10.77 -8.19 -2.70
N GLU A 83 11.48 -8.06 -3.82
CA GLU A 83 11.31 -6.91 -4.73
C GLU A 83 9.87 -6.82 -5.26
N LEU A 84 9.28 -7.97 -5.58
CA LEU A 84 7.93 -8.06 -6.10
C LEU A 84 6.89 -7.66 -5.03
N ALA A 85 7.12 -8.04 -3.76
CA ALA A 85 6.36 -7.55 -2.62
C ALA A 85 6.48 -6.04 -2.44
N GLY A 86 7.67 -5.47 -2.64
CA GLY A 86 7.92 -4.02 -2.67
C GLY A 86 7.06 -3.28 -3.71
N ARG A 87 7.06 -3.76 -4.96
CA ARG A 87 6.26 -3.20 -6.05
C ARG A 87 4.75 -3.33 -5.78
N ALA A 88 4.30 -4.49 -5.34
CA ALA A 88 2.91 -4.73 -4.95
C ALA A 88 2.47 -3.78 -3.82
N GLY A 89 3.29 -3.67 -2.78
CA GLY A 89 3.04 -2.82 -1.63
C GLY A 89 2.92 -1.34 -2.01
N CYS A 90 3.85 -0.82 -2.82
CA CYS A 90 3.78 0.55 -3.34
C CYS A 90 2.50 0.79 -4.14
N ALA A 91 2.18 -0.08 -5.11
CA ALA A 91 0.97 0.07 -5.91
C ALA A 91 -0.30 0.05 -5.04
N GLN A 92 -0.39 -0.86 -4.08
CA GLN A 92 -1.52 -0.96 -3.15
C GLN A 92 -1.63 0.25 -2.22
N ALA A 93 -0.52 0.66 -1.59
CA ALA A 93 -0.50 1.75 -0.63
C ALA A 93 -0.87 3.08 -1.29
N ILE A 94 -0.25 3.42 -2.43
CA ILE A 94 -0.53 4.66 -3.16
C ILE A 94 -1.99 4.70 -3.61
N THR A 95 -2.51 3.58 -4.12
CA THR A 95 -3.94 3.48 -4.48
C THR A 95 -4.84 3.65 -3.25
N GLY A 96 -4.46 3.09 -2.10
CA GLY A 96 -5.15 3.29 -0.83
C GLY A 96 -5.17 4.75 -0.38
N LEU A 97 -4.04 5.45 -0.47
CA LEU A 97 -3.92 6.88 -0.18
C LEU A 97 -4.83 7.71 -1.09
N LEU A 98 -4.91 7.36 -2.38
CA LEU A 98 -5.83 8.00 -3.33
C LEU A 98 -7.30 7.73 -2.98
N LEU A 99 -7.66 6.51 -2.59
CA LEU A 99 -9.03 6.19 -2.17
C LEU A 99 -9.46 6.96 -0.91
N LEU A 100 -8.52 7.16 0.01
CA LEU A 100 -8.71 7.88 1.27
C LEU A 100 -8.46 9.39 1.15
N LEU A 101 -8.05 9.88 -0.03
CA LEU A 101 -7.69 11.28 -0.25
C LEU A 101 -8.75 12.28 0.23
N PRO A 102 -10.06 12.10 -0.03
CA PRO A 102 -11.08 13.00 0.51
C PRO A 102 -11.09 13.07 2.04
N LEU A 103 -10.84 11.95 2.71
CA LEU A 103 -10.78 11.88 4.17
C LEU A 103 -9.51 12.54 4.70
N HIS A 104 -8.36 12.27 4.09
CA HIS A 104 -7.08 12.88 4.47
C HIS A 104 -7.15 14.40 4.37
N ARG A 105 -7.64 14.94 3.25
CA ARG A 105 -7.79 16.40 3.06
C ARG A 105 -8.72 17.02 4.11
N ARG A 106 -9.86 16.38 4.41
CA ARG A 106 -10.78 16.83 5.48
C ARG A 106 -10.14 16.83 6.87
N ARG A 107 -9.13 16.00 7.09
CA ARG A 107 -8.37 15.91 8.35
C ARG A 107 -7.14 16.81 8.37
N GLY A 108 -6.89 17.59 7.32
CA GLY A 108 -5.69 18.42 7.21
C GLY A 108 -4.43 17.63 6.82
N GLN A 109 -4.56 16.39 6.37
CA GLN A 109 -3.43 15.49 6.09
C GLN A 109 -3.07 15.49 4.61
N CYS A 110 -1.76 15.55 4.31
CA CYS A 110 -1.23 15.46 2.96
C CYS A 110 -0.18 14.36 2.86
N PHE A 111 -0.54 13.28 2.17
CA PHE A 111 0.37 12.17 1.88
C PHE A 111 1.01 12.25 0.49
N ILE A 112 0.64 13.27 -0.31
CA ILE A 112 1.30 13.48 -1.60
C ILE A 112 2.67 14.12 -1.33
N PRO A 113 3.75 13.56 -1.93
CA PRO A 113 5.08 14.13 -1.84
C PRO A 113 5.16 15.60 -2.23
N SER A 114 5.98 16.35 -1.49
CA SER A 114 6.17 17.79 -1.69
C SER A 114 6.83 18.11 -3.04
N ASP A 115 7.72 17.25 -3.52
CA ASP A 115 8.31 17.35 -4.87
C ASP A 115 7.26 17.19 -5.99
N ILE A 116 6.31 16.27 -5.84
CA ILE A 116 5.19 16.08 -6.76
C ILE A 116 4.25 17.29 -6.74
N LEU A 117 3.92 17.80 -5.55
CA LEU A 117 3.08 18.99 -5.41
C LEU A 117 3.72 20.22 -6.04
N ALA A 118 5.00 20.45 -5.77
CA ALA A 118 5.76 21.55 -6.36
C ALA A 118 5.81 21.45 -7.89
N ALA A 119 6.07 20.26 -8.45
CA ALA A 119 6.06 20.02 -9.89
C ALA A 119 4.66 20.23 -10.52
N ALA A 120 3.60 19.94 -9.77
CA ALA A 120 2.22 20.20 -10.19
C ALA A 120 1.82 21.69 -10.06
N GLY A 121 2.61 22.50 -9.35
CA GLY A 121 2.38 23.93 -9.11
C GLY A 121 1.44 24.20 -7.93
N THR A 122 1.55 23.44 -6.84
CA THR A 122 0.81 23.66 -5.59
C THR A 122 1.66 23.32 -4.35
N SER A 123 1.20 23.69 -3.16
CA SER A 123 1.79 23.29 -1.87
C SER A 123 0.91 22.28 -1.11
N PRO A 124 1.44 21.60 -0.07
CA PRO A 124 0.63 20.76 0.81
C PRO A 124 -0.59 21.50 1.39
N GLU A 125 -0.41 22.75 1.82
CA GLU A 125 -1.45 23.56 2.44
C GLU A 125 -2.57 23.92 1.45
N GLU A 126 -2.20 24.37 0.25
CA GLU A 126 -3.16 24.68 -0.83
C GLU A 126 -3.92 23.43 -1.27
N PHE A 127 -3.20 22.33 -1.46
CA PHE A 127 -3.76 21.06 -1.86
C PHE A 127 -4.79 20.54 -0.84
N VAL A 128 -4.47 20.61 0.46
CA VAL A 128 -5.38 20.23 1.54
C VAL A 128 -6.62 21.12 1.56
N LYS A 129 -6.44 22.46 1.49
CA LYS A 129 -7.56 23.43 1.47
C LYS A 129 -8.49 23.26 0.29
N GLY A 130 -7.97 22.77 -0.84
CA GLY A 130 -8.73 22.70 -2.09
C GLY A 130 -8.69 23.95 -2.93
N ASP A 131 -7.63 24.72 -2.77
CA ASP A 131 -7.30 25.77 -3.69
C ASP A 131 -6.60 25.15 -4.92
N GLY A 132 -6.76 25.75 -6.10
CA GLY A 132 -6.00 25.35 -7.29
C GLY A 132 -6.38 23.99 -7.88
N ASP A 133 -7.68 23.75 -8.13
CA ASP A 133 -8.22 22.48 -8.66
C ASP A 133 -7.39 21.84 -9.80
N ALA A 134 -6.90 22.64 -10.76
CA ALA A 134 -6.10 22.12 -11.86
C ALA A 134 -4.70 21.61 -11.41
N ALA A 135 -4.07 22.24 -10.42
CA ALA A 135 -2.81 21.79 -9.84
C ALA A 135 -3.00 20.53 -8.98
N ALA A 136 -4.08 20.50 -8.19
CA ALA A 136 -4.45 19.31 -7.42
C ALA A 136 -4.72 18.11 -8.34
N GLU A 137 -5.41 18.30 -9.46
CA GLU A 137 -5.65 17.23 -10.44
C GLU A 137 -4.35 16.72 -11.07
N ARG A 138 -3.39 17.60 -11.36
CA ARG A 138 -2.05 17.18 -11.84
C ARG A 138 -1.30 16.35 -10.80
N ALA A 139 -1.32 16.76 -9.53
CA ALA A 139 -0.69 16.01 -8.44
C ALA A 139 -1.33 14.62 -8.25
N VAL A 140 -2.66 14.54 -8.31
CA VAL A 140 -3.39 13.26 -8.26
C VAL A 140 -3.07 12.39 -9.48
N GLY A 141 -2.99 12.97 -10.67
CA GLY A 141 -2.55 12.28 -11.88
C GLY A 141 -1.15 11.70 -11.75
N ALA A 142 -0.21 12.45 -11.15
CA ALA A 142 1.15 11.96 -10.89
C ALA A 142 1.17 10.79 -9.90
N MET A 143 0.34 10.83 -8.84
CA MET A 143 0.20 9.73 -7.90
C MET A 143 -0.43 8.47 -8.54
N ILE A 144 -1.42 8.64 -9.41
CA ILE A 144 -2.00 7.54 -10.20
C ILE A 144 -0.93 6.91 -11.10
N ALA A 145 -0.15 7.74 -11.81
CA ALA A 145 0.94 7.28 -12.67
C ALA A 145 2.00 6.50 -11.87
N LEU A 146 2.36 6.96 -10.66
CA LEU A 146 3.29 6.27 -9.78
C LEU A 146 2.74 4.91 -9.33
N ALA A 147 1.46 4.82 -8.94
CA ALA A 147 0.83 3.55 -8.61
C ALA A 147 0.82 2.58 -9.80
N ARG A 148 0.56 3.09 -11.01
CA ARG A 148 0.62 2.33 -12.27
C ARG A 148 2.01 1.83 -12.58
N GLU A 149 3.05 2.65 -12.35
CA GLU A 149 4.44 2.27 -12.55
C GLU A 149 4.79 1.04 -11.70
N HIS A 150 4.48 1.08 -10.40
CA HIS A 150 4.72 -0.04 -9.49
C HIS A 150 3.84 -1.26 -9.82
N LEU A 151 2.57 -1.05 -10.18
CA LEU A 151 1.68 -2.15 -10.60
C LEU A 151 2.22 -2.85 -11.85
N GLY A 152 2.63 -2.09 -12.87
CA GLY A 152 3.18 -2.64 -14.11
C GLY A 152 4.52 -3.35 -13.89
N ALA A 153 5.36 -2.83 -13.00
CA ALA A 153 6.58 -3.52 -12.59
C ALA A 153 6.28 -4.86 -11.89
N PHE A 154 5.26 -4.88 -11.02
CA PHE A 154 4.78 -6.11 -10.41
C PHE A 154 4.25 -7.10 -11.45
N GLU A 155 3.36 -6.68 -12.35
CA GLU A 155 2.72 -7.55 -13.34
C GLU A 155 3.74 -8.22 -14.28
N LYS A 156 4.83 -7.51 -14.64
CA LYS A 156 5.94 -8.07 -15.42
C LYS A 156 6.63 -9.24 -14.71
N GLY A 157 6.77 -9.19 -13.38
CA GLY A 157 7.39 -10.25 -12.57
C GLY A 157 6.40 -11.32 -12.08
N ALA A 158 5.10 -11.04 -12.11
CA ALA A 158 4.10 -11.87 -11.42
C ALA A 158 3.91 -13.27 -12.04
N SER A 159 4.28 -13.47 -13.30
CA SER A 159 4.25 -14.80 -13.94
C SER A 159 5.22 -15.80 -13.30
N ALA A 160 6.29 -15.31 -12.65
CA ALA A 160 7.27 -16.13 -11.95
C ALA A 160 6.81 -16.55 -10.54
N LEU A 161 5.70 -15.99 -10.02
CA LEU A 161 5.22 -16.30 -8.67
C LEU A 161 4.79 -17.78 -8.55
N PRO A 162 5.38 -18.54 -7.61
CA PRO A 162 4.90 -19.88 -7.32
C PRO A 162 3.48 -19.84 -6.75
N ALA A 163 2.73 -20.90 -6.97
CA ALA A 163 1.34 -20.99 -6.49
C ALA A 163 1.22 -20.81 -4.97
N SER A 164 2.24 -21.23 -4.21
CA SER A 164 2.32 -21.08 -2.75
C SER A 164 2.31 -19.62 -2.29
N LEU A 165 2.89 -18.70 -3.06
CA LEU A 165 3.00 -17.29 -2.69
C LEU A 165 1.83 -16.42 -3.17
N ARG A 166 1.07 -16.86 -4.18
CA ARG A 166 -0.04 -16.07 -4.76
C ARG A 166 -1.01 -15.50 -3.72
N PRO A 167 -1.41 -16.23 -2.65
CA PRO A 167 -2.34 -15.69 -1.65
C PRO A 167 -1.83 -14.42 -0.96
N ALA A 168 -0.53 -14.28 -0.71
CA ALA A 168 0.05 -13.09 -0.07
C ALA A 168 -0.18 -11.80 -0.88
N PHE A 169 -0.31 -11.92 -2.21
CA PHE A 169 -0.45 -10.81 -3.13
C PHE A 169 -1.91 -10.48 -3.45
N LEU A 170 -2.89 -11.29 -3.01
CA LEU A 170 -4.31 -11.06 -3.31
C LEU A 170 -4.86 -9.68 -2.94
N PRO A 171 -4.39 -8.99 -1.87
CA PRO A 171 -4.80 -7.62 -1.61
C PRO A 171 -4.57 -6.65 -2.78
N LEU A 172 -3.58 -6.91 -3.65
CA LEU A 172 -3.29 -6.12 -4.85
C LEU A 172 -4.33 -6.30 -5.97
N ALA A 173 -5.12 -7.37 -5.96
CA ALA A 173 -6.04 -7.75 -7.04
C ALA A 173 -7.08 -6.66 -7.42
N LEU A 174 -7.33 -5.72 -6.51
CA LEU A 174 -8.29 -4.64 -6.72
C LEU A 174 -7.65 -3.37 -7.30
N THR A 175 -6.34 -3.24 -7.20
CA THR A 175 -5.59 -2.00 -7.49
C THR A 175 -5.80 -1.54 -8.92
N HIS A 176 -5.63 -2.42 -9.91
CA HIS A 176 -5.87 -2.09 -11.32
C HIS A 176 -7.27 -1.52 -11.55
N ALA A 177 -8.30 -2.17 -11.00
CA ALA A 177 -9.69 -1.78 -11.20
C ALA A 177 -10.06 -0.45 -10.53
N TYR A 178 -9.39 -0.09 -9.42
CA TYR A 178 -9.54 1.22 -8.80
C TYR A 178 -8.85 2.31 -9.62
N LEU A 179 -7.61 2.08 -10.06
CA LEU A 179 -6.88 3.02 -10.91
C LEU A 179 -7.64 3.29 -12.22
N ASP A 180 -8.16 2.25 -12.89
CA ASP A 180 -8.99 2.38 -14.10
C ASP A 180 -10.21 3.26 -13.88
N ARG A 181 -10.74 3.25 -12.66
CA ARG A 181 -11.93 4.03 -12.31
C ARG A 181 -11.57 5.48 -12.04
N MET A 182 -10.45 5.74 -11.36
CA MET A 182 -9.98 7.08 -11.03
C MET A 182 -9.57 7.88 -12.28
N GLU A 183 -9.04 7.20 -13.30
CA GLU A 183 -8.63 7.81 -14.57
C GLU A 183 -9.81 8.21 -15.48
N LYS A 184 -11.04 7.78 -15.16
CA LYS A 184 -12.22 8.14 -15.97
C LYS A 184 -12.60 9.60 -15.75
N PRO A 185 -13.06 10.31 -16.80
CA PRO A 185 -13.57 11.67 -16.67
C PRO A 185 -14.61 11.80 -15.55
N GLY A 186 -14.43 12.79 -14.67
CA GLY A 186 -15.33 13.04 -13.53
C GLY A 186 -15.25 12.01 -12.39
N ARG A 187 -14.21 11.17 -12.35
CA ARG A 187 -13.98 10.17 -11.29
C ARG A 187 -12.71 10.42 -10.49
N SER A 188 -12.17 11.63 -10.57
CA SER A 188 -10.99 12.03 -9.80
C SER A 188 -11.18 11.76 -8.30
N PRO A 189 -10.16 11.19 -7.63
CA PRO A 189 -10.09 11.08 -6.18
C PRO A 189 -10.36 12.37 -5.40
N LEU A 190 -10.18 13.55 -6.00
CA LEU A 190 -10.49 14.84 -5.35
C LEU A 190 -12.00 15.02 -5.11
N GLY A 191 -12.83 14.57 -6.06
CA GLY A 191 -14.29 14.71 -6.00
C GLY A 191 -14.98 13.67 -5.13
N GLY A 192 -14.28 12.60 -4.75
CA GLY A 192 -14.81 11.56 -3.88
C GLY A 192 -14.12 10.20 -4.04
N THR A 193 -14.40 9.31 -3.09
CA THR A 193 -13.81 7.97 -3.09
C THR A 193 -14.40 7.10 -4.22
N SER A 194 -13.51 6.53 -5.04
CA SER A 194 -13.90 5.53 -6.03
C SER A 194 -14.36 4.23 -5.35
N THR A 195 -15.52 3.72 -5.76
CA THR A 195 -16.08 2.46 -5.25
C THR A 195 -16.19 1.40 -6.34
N LEU A 196 -15.93 0.15 -5.96
CA LEU A 196 -16.22 -1.03 -6.77
C LEU A 196 -17.38 -1.80 -6.13
N SER A 197 -18.26 -2.40 -6.94
CA SER A 197 -19.33 -3.25 -6.40
C SER A 197 -18.73 -4.45 -5.66
N THR A 198 -19.43 -4.91 -4.63
CA THR A 198 -19.00 -6.08 -3.83
C THR A 198 -18.80 -7.32 -4.71
N LEU A 199 -19.69 -7.55 -5.67
CA LEU A 199 -19.56 -8.64 -6.65
C LEU A 199 -18.27 -8.53 -7.47
N ARG A 200 -17.95 -7.33 -7.98
CA ARG A 200 -16.74 -7.10 -8.76
C ARG A 200 -15.48 -7.33 -7.92
N ARG A 201 -15.47 -6.91 -6.66
CA ARG A 201 -14.34 -7.13 -5.74
C ARG A 201 -14.09 -8.63 -5.51
N HIS A 202 -15.12 -9.38 -5.16
CA HIS A 202 -15.00 -10.83 -4.96
C HIS A 202 -14.61 -11.56 -6.24
N TRP A 203 -15.17 -11.17 -7.38
CA TRP A 203 -14.81 -11.76 -8.67
C TRP A 203 -13.34 -11.54 -9.03
N LEU A 204 -12.81 -10.32 -8.83
CA LEU A 204 -11.40 -10.02 -9.08
C LEU A 204 -10.48 -10.84 -8.16
N LEU A 205 -10.80 -10.89 -6.86
CA LEU A 205 -10.06 -11.71 -5.89
C LEU A 205 -10.07 -13.19 -6.29
N LEU A 206 -11.24 -13.74 -6.63
CA LEU A 206 -11.39 -15.12 -7.06
C LEU A 206 -10.60 -15.41 -8.33
N ARG A 207 -10.69 -14.53 -9.34
CA ARG A 207 -9.96 -14.67 -10.60
C ARG A 207 -8.45 -14.75 -10.36
N HIS A 208 -7.88 -13.85 -9.56
CA HIS A 208 -6.45 -13.86 -9.24
C HIS A 208 -6.06 -15.04 -8.34
N ALA A 209 -6.93 -15.49 -7.43
CA ALA A 209 -6.68 -16.69 -6.64
C ALA A 209 -6.61 -17.95 -7.52
N MET A 210 -7.49 -18.07 -8.52
CA MET A 210 -7.53 -19.24 -9.40
C MET A 210 -6.46 -19.23 -10.49
N HIS A 211 -6.20 -18.06 -11.10
CA HIS A 211 -5.38 -17.95 -12.31
C HIS A 211 -4.06 -17.19 -12.11
N GLY A 212 -3.82 -16.60 -10.94
CA GLY A 212 -2.69 -15.70 -10.71
C GLY A 212 -2.84 -14.37 -11.45
N TRP A 213 -1.72 -13.65 -11.60
CA TRP A 213 -1.63 -12.44 -12.41
C TRP A 213 -1.12 -12.82 -13.80
N THR A 214 -2.07 -13.12 -14.67
CA THR A 214 -1.80 -13.32 -16.10
C THR A 214 -1.70 -11.96 -16.78
N PRO A 215 -0.67 -11.71 -17.62
CA PRO A 215 -0.64 -10.51 -18.44
C PRO A 215 -1.91 -10.47 -19.31
N LEU A 216 -2.53 -9.30 -19.42
CA LEU A 216 -3.62 -9.04 -20.37
C LEU A 216 -3.11 -9.08 -21.81
#